data_AF-A0A258SFR5-F1
#
_entry.id   AF-A0A258SFR5-F1
#
_cell.length_a   1.000
_cell.length_b   1.000
_cell.length_c   1.000
_cell.angle_alpha   90.00
_cell.angle_beta   90.00
_cell.angle_gamma   90.00
#
_symmetry.space_group_name_H-M   'P 1'
#
loop_
_entity.id
_entity.type
_entity.pdbx_description
1 polymer ?
#
loop_
_entity_poly.entity_id
_entity_poly.type
_entity_poly.pdbx_seq_one_letter_code
_entity_poly.pdbx_strand_id
1 'polypeptide(L)' 'MNYLSTRGLAPQLRFSEILLGGLASDGGLYV' A
#
# COMPACT_ATOMS: atom_id res chain seq x y z
N MET A 1 8.50 -8.86 3.60
CA MET A 1 7.11 -9.01 3.15
C MET A 1 6.69 -7.68 2.55
N ASN A 2 6.22 -7.68 1.31
CA ASN A 2 5.72 -6.48 0.64
C ASN A 2 4.20 -6.55 0.57
N TYR A 3 3.56 -5.40 0.70
CA TYR A 3 2.11 -5.25 0.66
C TYR A 3 1.69 -4.72 -0.71
N LEU A 4 0.54 -5.21 -1.19
CA LEU A 4 -0.06 -4.81 -2.45
C LEU A 4 -1.32 -3.99 -2.19
N SER A 5 -1.55 -2.97 -3.02
CA SER A 5 -2.84 -2.28 -3.01
C SER A 5 -3.94 -3.23 -3.48
N THR A 6 -5.11 -3.16 -2.85
CA THR A 6 -6.33 -3.85 -3.29
C THR A 6 -6.76 -3.50 -4.71
N ARG A 7 -6.26 -2.40 -5.28
CA ARG A 7 -6.49 -1.99 -6.67
C ARG A 7 -5.32 -2.34 -7.60
N GLY A 8 -4.17 -2.74 -7.06
CA GLY A 8 -3.02 -3.23 -7.82
C GLY A 8 -2.27 -2.19 -8.65
N LEU A 9 -2.61 -0.89 -8.53
CA LEU A 9 -1.99 0.18 -9.30
C LEU A 9 -0.94 0.95 -8.49
N ALA A 10 -0.97 0.84 -7.16
CA ALA A 10 0.05 1.40 -6.29
C ALA A 10 1.32 0.52 -6.27
N PRO A 11 2.51 1.12 -6.08
CA PRO A 11 3.75 0.38 -5.90
C PRO A 11 3.69 -0.54 -4.69
N GLN A 12 4.39 -1.67 -4.74
CA GLN A 12 4.50 -2.56 -3.59
C GLN A 12 5.40 -1.92 -2.54
N LEU A 13 4.90 -1.81 -1.31
CA LEU A 13 5.62 -1.17 -0.22
C LEU A 13 5.77 -2.11 0.97
N ARG A 14 6.77 -1.86 1.80
CA ARG A 14 6.95 -2.56 3.07
C ARG A 14 6.03 -1.98 4.12
N PHE A 15 5.73 -2.77 5.15
CA PHE A 15 4.91 -2.33 6.28
C PHE A 15 5.38 -0.99 6.88
N SER A 16 6.70 -0.80 7.04
CA SER A 16 7.29 0.43 7.56
C SER A 16 7.01 1.67 6.72
N GLU A 17 6.75 1.50 5.42
CA GLU A 17 6.53 2.60 4.47
C GLU A 17 5.06 3.03 4.42
N ILE A 18 4.14 2.16 4.84
CA ILE A 18 2.69 2.40 4.81
C ILE A 18 2.08 2.68 6.19
N LEU A 19 2.82 2.41 7.28
CA LEU A 19 2.36 2.57 8.67
C LEU A 19 1.74 3.94 8.96
N LEU A 20 2.31 5.00 8.40
CA LEU A 20 1.86 6.39 8.61
C LEU A 20 1.15 6.99 7.39
N GLY A 21 1.09 6.25 6.27
CA GLY A 21 0.58 6.74 4.98
C GLY A 21 -0.94 6.67 4.83
N GLY A 22 -1.62 5.86 5.64
CA GLY A 22 -3.06 5.64 5.51
C GLY A 22 -3.40 4.87 4.24
N LEU A 23 -4.10 5.50 3.30
CA LEU A 23 -4.53 4.87 2.05
C LEU A 23 -3.39 4.75 1.02
N ALA A 24 -3.49 3.75 0.13
CA ALA A 24 -2.61 3.64 -1.01
C ALA A 24 -2.81 4.80 -1.99
N SER A 25 -1.79 5.12 -2.79
CA SER A 25 -1.80 6.25 -3.73
C SER A 25 -2.86 6.12 -4.83
N ASP A 26 -3.37 4.91 -5.08
CA ASP A 26 -4.46 4.61 -6.02
C ASP A 26 -5.85 4.61 -5.36
N GLY A 27 -5.94 5.01 -4.09
CA GLY A 27 -7.17 4.99 -3.31
C GLY A 27 -7.57 3.58 -2.82
N GLY A 28 -6.68 2.58 -2.91
CA GLY A 28 -6.84 1.26 -2.31
C GLY A 28 -6.30 1.15 -0.88
N LEU A 29 -6.35 -0.06 -0.33
CA LEU A 29 -5.73 -0.43 0.95
C LEU A 29 -4.58 -1.40 0.69
N TYR A 30 -3.52 -1.35 1.50
CA TYR A 30 -2.42 -2.29 1.42
C TYR A 30 -2.73 -3.58 2.18
N VAL A 31 -2.52 -4.75 1.54
CA VAL A 31 -2.69 -6.11 2.10
C VAL A 31 -1.48 -7.00 1.86
#